data_AF-A0A7S0RNB4-F1
#
_entry.id   AF-A0A7S0RNB4-F1
#
_cell.length_a   1.000
_cell.length_b   1.000
_cell.length_c   1.000
_cell.angle_alpha   90.00
_cell.angle_beta   90.00
_cell.angle_gamma   90.00
#
_symmetry.space_group_name_H-M   'P 1'
#
loop_
_entity.id
_entity.type
_entity.pdbx_description
1 polymer ?
#
loop_
_entity_poly.entity_id
_entity_poly.type
_entity_poly.pdbx_seq_one_letter_code
_entity_poly.pdbx_strand_id
1 'polypeptide(L)'
;GGDDAKPVREHTIMPFPSALPVGSPVSMAVTEYHYLLLYEDSLQAVNRLSGTVAARCPAPRGCAPLRGLATDTASRILYLWTDEALFEVVTKDEGRAMWRLHLERKEFASALEHCKTPQQRDQVFAVQAEEAFVSGDYMRAAAFYARTPSAAPFEEVALKLIEADDPEALRTFLLHKLDNLGRAERSQQTMLATWLTELYLDQINKAAEAAKADAAGGAKGVEACAQEFRNFLADYSAVVDEATTV
;
A
#
# COMPACT_ATOMS: atom_id res chain seq x y z
N GLY A 1 -5.49 -6.94 53.03
CA GLY A 1 -5.70 -7.57 51.72
C GLY A 1 -4.47 -7.28 50.92
N GLY A 2 -3.74 -8.32 50.53
CA GLY A 2 -2.41 -8.22 49.92
C GLY A 2 -2.45 -7.53 48.56
N ASP A 3 -1.43 -6.71 48.35
CA ASP A 3 -1.16 -5.93 47.17
C ASP A 3 -0.61 -6.87 46.07
N ASP A 4 -1.50 -7.43 45.24
CA ASP A 4 -1.18 -8.33 44.12
C ASP A 4 -0.89 -7.52 42.82
N ALA A 5 -0.16 -6.41 42.93
CA ALA A 5 0.27 -5.63 41.78
C ALA A 5 1.44 -6.34 41.07
N LYS A 6 1.13 -7.18 40.09
CA LYS A 6 2.15 -7.83 39.25
C LYS A 6 2.66 -6.86 38.18
N PRO A 7 3.98 -6.74 37.97
CA PRO A 7 4.53 -5.89 36.92
C PRO A 7 4.12 -6.42 35.54
N VAL A 8 3.60 -5.53 34.70
CA VAL A 8 3.26 -5.83 33.31
C VAL A 8 4.56 -5.96 32.51
N ARG A 9 4.86 -7.18 32.05
CA ARG A 9 6.12 -7.50 31.36
C ARG A 9 6.17 -6.98 29.93
N GLU A 10 5.02 -6.89 29.28
CA GLU A 10 4.87 -6.39 27.91
C GLU A 10 4.21 -5.02 27.96
N HIS A 11 5.03 -3.98 27.92
CA HIS A 11 4.58 -2.61 27.82
C HIS A 11 5.48 -1.84 26.86
N THR A 12 4.90 -0.89 26.14
CA THR A 12 5.65 0.04 25.29
C THR A 12 5.64 1.39 25.97
N ILE A 13 6.82 1.93 26.24
CA ILE A 13 6.97 3.30 26.75
C ILE A 13 6.96 4.24 25.55
N MET A 14 5.94 5.09 25.46
CA MET A 14 5.94 6.16 24.49
C MET A 14 6.70 7.35 25.11
N PRO A 15 7.83 7.78 24.52
CA PRO A 15 8.50 8.98 24.99
C PRO A 15 7.56 10.17 24.83
N PHE A 16 7.54 11.05 25.83
CA PHE A 16 6.72 12.25 25.76
C PHE A 16 7.18 13.10 24.56
N PRO A 17 6.28 13.48 23.63
CA PRO A 17 6.71 14.16 22.42
C PRO A 17 7.45 15.47 22.75
N SER A 18 8.62 15.67 22.16
CA SER A 18 9.50 16.81 22.44
C SER A 18 8.96 18.16 21.90
N ALA A 19 7.97 18.10 21.01
CA ALA A 19 7.34 19.28 20.39
C ALA A 19 6.20 19.89 21.23
N LEU A 20 6.01 19.45 22.48
CA LEU A 20 4.86 19.82 23.30
C LEU A 20 5.09 21.10 24.12
N PRO A 21 4.01 21.85 24.42
CA PRO A 21 4.08 23.05 25.25
C PRO A 21 4.65 22.70 26.64
N VAL A 22 5.25 23.71 27.27
CA VAL A 22 5.80 23.59 28.63
C VAL A 22 4.66 23.37 29.62
N GLY A 23 4.48 22.14 30.10
CA GLY A 23 3.47 21.79 31.10
C GLY A 23 3.14 20.30 31.10
N SER A 24 2.59 19.81 32.21
CA SER A 24 2.07 18.44 32.31
C SER A 24 0.63 18.38 31.80
N PRO A 25 0.23 17.31 31.10
CA PRO A 25 -1.16 17.14 30.70
C PRO A 25 -2.08 17.03 31.93
N VAL A 26 -3.21 17.70 31.87
CA VAL A 26 -4.26 17.73 32.90
C VAL A 26 -5.05 16.42 32.91
N SER A 27 -5.30 15.85 31.73
CA SER A 27 -6.08 14.62 31.56
C SER A 27 -5.66 13.90 30.28
N MET A 28 -5.93 12.60 30.23
CA MET A 28 -5.69 11.77 29.06
C MET A 28 -6.90 10.92 28.73
N ALA A 29 -7.17 10.73 27.44
CA ALA A 29 -8.11 9.74 26.93
C ALA A 29 -7.48 8.94 25.78
N VAL A 30 -8.06 7.79 25.46
CA VAL A 30 -7.57 6.90 24.39
C VAL A 30 -8.66 6.70 23.36
N THR A 31 -8.33 6.93 22.09
CA THR A 31 -9.17 6.62 20.93
C THR A 31 -8.58 5.43 20.17
N GLU A 32 -9.13 5.10 19.01
CA GLU A 32 -8.69 3.92 18.25
C GLU A 32 -7.20 4.01 17.87
N TYR A 33 -6.75 5.17 17.37
CA TYR A 33 -5.39 5.37 16.87
C TYR A 33 -4.60 6.46 17.62
N HIS A 34 -5.20 7.18 18.57
CA HIS A 34 -4.54 8.29 19.26
C HIS A 34 -4.66 8.23 20.79
N TYR A 35 -3.62 8.74 21.45
CA TYR A 35 -3.69 9.27 22.80
C TYR A 35 -4.09 10.73 22.72
N LEU A 36 -5.15 11.10 23.44
CA LEU A 36 -5.59 12.47 23.55
C LEU A 36 -5.05 13.05 24.86
N LEU A 37 -4.17 14.04 24.75
CA LEU A 37 -3.54 14.74 25.86
C LEU A 37 -4.18 16.11 26.00
N LEU A 38 -4.83 16.35 27.14
CA LEU A 38 -5.46 17.62 27.47
C LEU A 38 -4.50 18.50 28.25
N TYR A 39 -4.34 19.74 27.82
CA TYR A 39 -3.67 20.83 28.53
C TYR A 39 -4.70 21.89 28.87
N GLU A 40 -4.35 22.82 29.74
CA GLU A 40 -5.24 23.91 30.15
C GLU A 40 -5.71 24.78 28.96
N ASP A 41 -4.89 24.87 27.90
CA ASP A 41 -5.12 25.73 26.73
C ASP A 41 -5.39 24.98 25.42
N SER A 42 -5.21 23.65 25.39
CA SER A 42 -5.26 22.89 24.14
C SER A 42 -5.45 21.39 24.34
N LEU A 43 -6.06 20.75 23.35
CA LEU A 43 -6.16 19.30 23.22
C LEU A 43 -5.22 18.82 22.11
N GLN A 44 -4.45 17.78 22.37
CA GLN A 44 -3.51 17.22 21.41
C GLN A 44 -3.80 15.75 21.16
N ALA A 45 -3.72 15.34 19.90
CA ALA A 45 -3.80 13.95 19.49
C ALA A 45 -2.41 13.45 19.13
N VAL A 46 -1.91 12.46 19.87
CA VAL A 46 -0.64 11.79 19.65
C VAL A 46 -0.91 10.40 19.11
N ASN A 47 -0.34 10.05 17.96
CA ASN A 47 -0.59 8.76 17.34
C ASN A 47 0.02 7.61 18.17
N ARG A 48 -0.76 6.55 18.38
CA ARG A 48 -0.39 5.40 19.22
C ARG A 48 0.75 4.57 18.64
N LEU A 49 0.90 4.53 17.32
CA LEU A 49 1.94 3.74 16.63
C LEU A 49 3.23 4.53 16.45
N SER A 50 3.16 5.79 16.03
CA SER A 50 4.35 6.60 15.73
C SER A 50 4.83 7.45 16.91
N GLY A 51 3.98 7.74 17.89
CA GLY A 51 4.26 8.68 18.98
C GLY A 51 4.35 10.14 18.53
N THR A 52 3.99 10.46 17.29
CA THR A 52 4.03 11.82 16.76
C THR A 52 2.72 12.55 17.01
N VAL A 53 2.78 13.88 17.13
CA VAL A 53 1.58 14.73 17.28
C VAL A 53 0.86 14.80 15.94
N ALA A 54 -0.31 14.18 15.85
CA ALA A 54 -1.15 14.17 14.65
C ALA A 54 -1.98 15.44 14.51
N ALA A 55 -2.44 16.02 15.63
CA ALA A 55 -3.21 17.25 15.65
C ALA A 55 -3.07 18.00 16.98
N ARG A 56 -3.23 19.32 16.92
CA ARG A 56 -3.40 20.20 18.09
C ARG A 56 -4.60 21.11 17.87
N CYS A 57 -5.54 21.05 18.80
CA CYS A 57 -6.75 21.86 18.81
C CYS A 57 -6.66 22.82 20.00
N PRO A 58 -6.49 24.14 19.79
CA PRO A 58 -6.53 25.11 20.89
C PRO A 58 -7.92 25.17 21.51
N ALA A 59 -7.99 25.56 22.78
CA ALA A 59 -9.26 25.85 23.44
C ALA A 59 -10.03 26.93 22.66
N PRO A 60 -11.38 26.87 22.63
CA PRO A 60 -12.19 27.93 22.04
C PRO A 60 -11.87 29.29 22.66
N ARG A 61 -11.95 30.36 21.86
CA ARG A 61 -11.63 31.72 22.35
C ARG A 61 -12.60 32.12 23.46
N GLY A 62 -12.04 32.56 24.59
CA GLY A 62 -12.82 32.96 25.78
C GLY A 62 -13.33 31.79 26.61
N CYS A 63 -12.92 30.56 26.32
CA CYS A 63 -13.26 29.39 27.13
C CYS A 63 -12.45 29.38 28.44
N ALA A 64 -13.09 28.99 29.54
CA ALA A 64 -12.42 28.67 30.79
C ALA A 64 -11.36 27.55 30.59
N PRO A 65 -10.36 27.45 31.49
CA PRO A 65 -9.32 26.43 31.40
C PRO A 65 -9.90 25.02 31.28
N LEU A 66 -9.31 24.20 30.41
CA LEU A 66 -9.77 22.83 30.19
C LEU A 66 -9.43 21.97 31.41
N ARG A 67 -10.42 21.29 31.98
CA ARG A 67 -10.29 20.58 33.28
C ARG A 67 -10.14 19.07 33.15
N GLY A 68 -10.75 18.45 32.15
CA GLY A 68 -10.60 17.01 31.99
C GLY A 68 -11.27 16.42 30.75
N LEU A 69 -10.97 15.14 30.54
CA LEU A 69 -11.53 14.29 29.50
C LEU A 69 -12.21 13.07 30.15
N ALA A 70 -13.37 12.68 29.64
CA ALA A 70 -14.07 11.47 30.07
C ALA A 70 -14.71 10.78 28.87
N THR A 71 -14.47 9.48 28.73
CA THR A 71 -15.10 8.67 27.68
C THR A 71 -16.30 7.95 28.28
N ASP A 72 -17.47 8.14 27.69
CA ASP A 72 -18.61 7.27 27.97
C ASP A 72 -18.40 5.91 27.28
N THR A 73 -18.24 4.86 28.08
CA THR A 73 -17.99 3.50 27.58
C THR A 73 -19.19 2.91 26.84
N ALA A 74 -20.41 3.35 27.14
CA ALA A 74 -21.63 2.81 26.53
C ALA A 74 -21.85 3.40 25.13
N SER A 75 -21.74 4.73 25.00
CA SER A 75 -21.92 5.43 23.72
C SER A 75 -20.63 5.59 22.91
N ARG A 76 -19.46 5.33 23.50
CA ARG A 76 -18.12 5.61 22.93
C ARG A 76 -17.89 7.09 22.60
N ILE A 77 -18.68 7.99 23.20
CA ILE A 77 -18.52 9.44 23.03
C ILE A 77 -17.48 9.95 24.02
N LEU A 78 -16.60 10.82 23.54
CA LEU A 78 -15.60 11.49 24.37
C LEU A 78 -16.09 12.90 24.72
N TYR A 79 -16.10 13.19 26.02
CA TYR A 79 -16.44 14.50 26.55
C TYR A 79 -15.22 15.22 27.10
N LEU A 80 -15.22 16.52 26.92
CA LEU A 80 -14.26 17.46 27.46
C LEU A 80 -15.02 18.50 28.25
N TRP A 81 -14.60 18.80 29.48
CA TRP A 81 -15.30 19.79 30.31
C TRP A 81 -14.36 20.87 30.82
N THR A 82 -14.97 22.01 31.10
CA THR A 82 -14.41 23.15 31.82
C THR A 82 -15.26 23.44 33.06
N ASP A 83 -14.92 24.48 33.81
CA ASP A 83 -15.74 24.92 34.94
C ASP A 83 -17.10 25.49 34.49
N GLU A 84 -17.27 25.80 33.20
CA GLU A 84 -18.43 26.52 32.65
C GLU A 84 -19.20 25.74 31.59
N ALA A 85 -18.58 24.77 30.92
CA ALA A 85 -19.19 24.09 29.76
C ALA A 85 -18.71 22.64 29.60
N LEU A 86 -19.55 21.86 28.91
CA LEU A 86 -19.27 20.50 28.47
C LEU A 86 -19.27 20.47 26.94
N PHE A 87 -18.22 19.88 26.36
CA PHE A 87 -18.01 19.76 24.92
C PHE A 87 -17.92 18.29 24.53
N GLU A 88 -18.48 17.97 23.36
CA GLU A 88 -18.25 16.69 22.71
C GLU A 88 -17.00 16.76 21.83
N VAL A 89 -16.09 15.81 22.00
CA VAL A 89 -14.89 15.69 21.18
C VAL A 89 -15.16 14.73 20.04
N VAL A 90 -15.32 15.28 18.84
CA VAL A 90 -15.59 14.49 17.62
C VAL A 90 -14.28 14.23 16.88
N THR A 91 -13.91 12.95 16.73
CA THR A 91 -12.80 12.53 15.86
C THR A 91 -13.30 12.39 14.42
N LYS A 92 -12.63 13.07 13.48
CA LYS A 92 -12.94 12.97 12.04
C LYS A 92 -11.75 12.38 11.31
N ASP A 93 -11.99 11.28 10.59
CA ASP A 93 -10.99 10.60 9.76
C ASP A 93 -9.71 10.23 10.51
N GLU A 94 -9.87 9.64 11.71
CA GLU A 94 -8.76 9.31 12.61
C GLU A 94 -7.70 8.39 11.94
N GLY A 95 -8.15 7.49 11.08
CA GLY A 95 -7.30 6.55 10.34
C GLY A 95 -6.57 7.12 9.11
N ARG A 96 -6.72 8.41 8.78
CA ARG A 96 -6.27 8.99 7.49
C ARG A 96 -4.79 8.74 7.18
N ALA A 97 -3.93 8.82 8.19
CA ALA A 97 -2.49 8.69 8.05
C ALA A 97 -1.98 7.27 8.32
N MET A 98 -2.85 6.35 8.75
CA MET A 98 -2.44 5.02 9.21
C MET A 98 -1.82 4.19 8.10
N TRP A 99 -2.33 4.30 6.86
CA TRP A 99 -1.74 3.59 5.73
C TRP A 99 -0.26 3.97 5.50
N ARG A 100 0.12 5.24 5.71
CA ARG A 100 1.52 5.69 5.57
C ARG A 100 2.38 5.15 6.70
N LEU A 101 1.87 5.18 7.93
CA LEU A 101 2.59 4.67 9.09
C LEU A 101 2.83 3.16 8.97
N HIS A 102 1.84 2.39 8.53
CA HIS A 102 2.01 0.96 8.24
C HIS A 102 2.96 0.73 7.07
N LEU A 103 2.92 1.58 6.03
CA LEU A 103 3.84 1.50 4.90
C LEU A 103 5.30 1.73 5.32
N GLU A 104 5.56 2.73 6.17
CA GLU A 104 6.89 3.02 6.73
C GLU A 104 7.43 1.83 7.56
N ARG A 105 6.54 1.07 8.20
CA ARG A 105 6.86 -0.14 8.96
C ARG A 105 6.94 -1.41 8.09
N LYS A 106 6.74 -1.29 6.77
CA LYS A 106 6.66 -2.41 5.81
C LYS A 106 5.54 -3.42 6.11
N GLU A 107 4.51 -2.97 6.82
CA GLU A 107 3.31 -3.76 7.14
C GLU A 107 2.29 -3.60 6.01
N PHE A 108 2.61 -4.12 4.81
CA PHE A 108 1.85 -3.85 3.58
C PHE A 108 0.37 -4.26 3.64
N ALA A 109 0.06 -5.40 4.27
CA ALA A 109 -1.33 -5.88 4.40
C ALA A 109 -2.17 -4.88 5.20
N SER A 110 -1.68 -4.46 6.37
CA SER A 110 -2.33 -3.45 7.20
C SER A 110 -2.38 -2.09 6.50
N ALA A 111 -1.35 -1.70 5.75
CA ALA A 111 -1.38 -0.47 4.96
C ALA A 111 -2.52 -0.47 3.92
N LEU A 112 -2.69 -1.57 3.19
CA LEU A 112 -3.74 -1.72 2.17
C LEU A 112 -5.16 -1.74 2.76
N GLU A 113 -5.34 -2.29 3.96
CA GLU A 113 -6.62 -2.25 4.69
C GLU A 113 -7.02 -0.83 5.06
N HIS A 114 -6.05 0.04 5.37
CA HIS A 114 -6.27 1.44 5.74
C HIS A 114 -6.31 2.40 4.54
N CYS A 115 -6.02 1.92 3.32
CA CYS A 115 -6.13 2.74 2.11
C CYS A 115 -7.60 2.96 1.71
N LYS A 116 -8.00 4.22 1.59
CA LYS A 116 -9.36 4.63 1.19
C LYS A 116 -9.47 4.98 -0.29
N THR A 117 -8.38 5.45 -0.90
CA THR A 117 -8.37 5.88 -2.31
C THR A 117 -7.49 4.96 -3.16
N PRO A 118 -7.78 4.83 -4.47
CA PRO A 118 -6.93 4.05 -5.37
C PRO A 118 -5.50 4.59 -5.41
N GLN A 119 -5.30 5.90 -5.32
CA GLN A 119 -3.97 6.53 -5.28
C GLN A 119 -3.15 6.12 -4.04
N GLN A 120 -3.79 5.90 -2.90
CA GLN A 120 -3.09 5.40 -1.70
C GLN A 120 -2.65 3.94 -1.91
N ARG A 121 -3.54 3.11 -2.46
CA ARG A 121 -3.23 1.71 -2.79
C ARG A 121 -2.09 1.62 -3.80
N ASP A 122 -2.13 2.48 -4.81
CA ASP A 122 -1.10 2.63 -5.84
C ASP A 122 0.28 2.91 -5.21
N GLN A 123 0.36 3.88 -4.29
CA GLN A 123 1.60 4.16 -3.56
C GLN A 123 2.09 2.97 -2.73
N VAL A 124 1.19 2.26 -2.05
CA VAL A 124 1.55 1.08 -1.25
C VAL A 124 2.09 -0.04 -2.14
N PHE A 125 1.43 -0.33 -3.27
CA PHE A 125 1.91 -1.33 -4.22
C PHE A 125 3.23 -0.94 -4.86
N ALA A 126 3.48 0.35 -5.13
CA ALA A 126 4.74 0.80 -5.71
C ALA A 126 5.93 0.54 -4.76
N VAL A 127 5.76 0.84 -3.47
CA VAL A 127 6.80 0.55 -2.47
C VAL A 127 6.96 -0.96 -2.25
N GLN A 128 5.86 -1.71 -2.25
CA GLN A 128 5.91 -3.17 -2.15
C GLN A 128 6.61 -3.81 -3.36
N ALA A 129 6.39 -3.28 -4.56
CA ALA A 129 7.05 -3.71 -5.79
C ALA A 129 8.54 -3.43 -5.75
N GLU A 130 8.93 -2.22 -5.33
CA GLU A 130 10.35 -1.83 -5.20
C GLU A 130 11.09 -2.70 -4.17
N GLU A 131 10.45 -3.03 -3.04
CA GLU A 131 11.03 -3.95 -2.06
C GLU A 131 11.22 -5.36 -2.64
N ALA A 132 10.22 -5.87 -3.37
CA ALA A 132 10.34 -7.16 -4.05
C ALA A 132 11.46 -7.14 -5.12
N PHE A 133 11.57 -6.04 -5.87
CA PHE A 133 12.60 -5.85 -6.90
C PHE A 133 14.00 -5.85 -6.31
N VAL A 134 14.22 -5.08 -5.22
CA VAL A 134 15.50 -5.03 -4.51
C VAL A 134 15.86 -6.38 -3.88
N SER A 135 14.86 -7.19 -3.50
CA SER A 135 15.08 -8.55 -3.00
C SER A 135 15.41 -9.59 -4.09
N GLY A 136 15.33 -9.21 -5.37
CA GLY A 136 15.57 -10.09 -6.52
C GLY A 136 14.35 -10.92 -6.94
N ASP A 137 13.18 -10.70 -6.33
CA ASP A 137 11.93 -11.38 -6.67
C ASP A 137 11.18 -10.59 -7.76
N TYR A 138 11.74 -10.61 -8.97
CA TYR A 138 11.27 -9.78 -10.09
C TYR A 138 9.85 -10.13 -10.53
N MET A 139 9.46 -11.40 -10.48
CA MET A 139 8.11 -11.86 -10.81
C MET A 139 7.05 -11.22 -9.92
N ARG A 140 7.27 -11.19 -8.59
CA ARG A 140 6.35 -10.51 -7.67
C ARG A 140 6.40 -9.01 -7.83
N ALA A 141 7.58 -8.44 -8.04
CA ALA A 141 7.73 -7.01 -8.31
C ALA A 141 6.88 -6.59 -9.54
N ALA A 142 7.00 -7.32 -10.64
CA ALA A 142 6.23 -7.14 -11.87
C ALA A 142 4.72 -7.19 -11.63
N ALA A 143 4.24 -8.20 -10.89
CA ALA A 143 2.82 -8.31 -10.55
C ALA A 143 2.32 -7.11 -9.71
N PHE A 144 3.12 -6.57 -8.81
CA PHE A 144 2.76 -5.38 -8.03
C PHE A 144 2.83 -4.10 -8.86
N TYR A 145 3.88 -3.88 -9.67
CA TYR A 145 3.98 -2.71 -10.56
C TYR A 145 2.87 -2.69 -11.62
N ALA A 146 2.36 -3.86 -12.03
CA ALA A 146 1.25 -3.87 -12.97
C ALA A 146 -0.02 -3.23 -12.38
N ARG A 147 -0.19 -3.34 -11.05
CA ARG A 147 -1.31 -2.77 -10.28
C ARG A 147 -1.11 -1.30 -9.92
N THR A 148 0.00 -0.69 -10.35
CA THR A 148 0.30 0.73 -10.12
C THR A 148 0.16 1.54 -11.40
N PRO A 149 -1.03 2.10 -11.71
CA PRO A 149 -1.22 2.88 -12.92
C PRO A 149 -0.69 4.31 -12.83
N SER A 150 -0.59 4.90 -11.64
CA SER A 150 -0.21 6.32 -11.47
C SER A 150 1.10 6.51 -10.72
N ALA A 151 1.47 5.60 -9.81
CA ALA A 151 2.65 5.78 -8.96
C ALA A 151 3.98 5.47 -9.66
N ALA A 152 3.97 4.57 -10.66
CA ALA A 152 5.15 4.19 -11.42
C ALA A 152 4.84 4.28 -12.93
N PRO A 153 5.57 5.12 -13.70
CA PRO A 153 5.36 5.23 -15.13
C PRO A 153 5.76 3.91 -15.82
N PHE A 154 5.03 3.57 -16.88
CA PHE A 154 5.19 2.30 -17.58
C PHE A 154 6.63 2.10 -18.07
N GLU A 155 7.20 3.14 -18.69
CA GLU A 155 8.51 3.11 -19.31
C GLU A 155 9.62 2.87 -18.29
N GLU A 156 9.51 3.46 -17.09
CA GLU A 156 10.48 3.26 -16.01
C GLU A 156 10.45 1.81 -15.52
N VAL A 157 9.26 1.25 -15.28
CA VAL A 157 9.13 -0.14 -14.82
C VAL A 157 9.59 -1.12 -15.90
N ALA A 158 9.20 -0.89 -17.14
CA ALA A 158 9.59 -1.71 -18.27
C ALA A 158 11.11 -1.73 -18.44
N LEU A 159 11.76 -0.56 -18.39
CA LEU A 159 13.21 -0.45 -18.47
C LEU A 159 13.91 -1.16 -17.29
N LYS A 160 13.42 -0.97 -16.06
CA LYS A 160 13.95 -1.67 -14.87
C LYS A 160 13.90 -3.20 -15.03
N LEU A 161 12.80 -3.74 -15.55
CA LEU A 161 12.65 -5.18 -15.77
C LEU A 161 13.54 -5.71 -16.91
N ILE A 162 13.75 -4.91 -17.96
CA ILE A 162 14.71 -5.24 -19.03
C ILE A 162 16.14 -5.28 -18.47
N GLU A 163 16.52 -4.29 -17.65
CA GLU A 163 17.85 -4.22 -17.04
C GLU A 163 18.11 -5.35 -16.02
N ALA A 164 17.04 -5.89 -15.41
CA ALA A 164 17.12 -7.04 -14.53
C ALA A 164 17.37 -8.38 -15.26
N ASP A 165 17.32 -8.41 -16.59
CA ASP A 165 17.51 -9.59 -17.45
C ASP A 165 16.56 -10.76 -17.10
N ASP A 166 15.35 -10.44 -16.62
CA ASP A 166 14.30 -11.43 -16.30
C ASP A 166 13.11 -11.29 -17.28
N PRO A 167 13.08 -12.10 -18.36
CA PRO A 167 12.03 -12.02 -19.37
C PRO A 167 10.67 -12.52 -18.88
N GLU A 168 10.62 -13.38 -17.86
CA GLU A 168 9.36 -13.85 -17.30
C GLU A 168 8.68 -12.75 -16.50
N ALA A 169 9.45 -12.01 -15.69
CA ALA A 169 8.95 -10.88 -14.93
C ALA A 169 8.39 -9.78 -15.86
N LEU A 170 9.12 -9.46 -16.93
CA LEU A 170 8.63 -8.53 -17.95
C LEU A 170 7.32 -9.01 -18.59
N ARG A 171 7.24 -10.29 -18.98
CA ARG A 171 6.02 -10.88 -19.54
C ARG A 171 4.83 -10.76 -18.59
N THR A 172 5.00 -11.08 -17.32
CA THR A 172 3.95 -10.96 -16.29
C THR A 172 3.48 -9.52 -16.12
N PHE A 173 4.41 -8.55 -16.12
CA PHE A 173 4.06 -7.13 -16.06
C PHE A 173 3.21 -6.70 -17.27
N LEU A 174 3.65 -7.05 -18.48
CA LEU A 174 2.95 -6.66 -19.72
C LEU A 174 1.57 -7.32 -19.85
N LEU A 175 1.43 -8.59 -19.47
CA LEU A 175 0.13 -9.29 -19.46
C LEU A 175 -0.86 -8.60 -18.52
N HIS A 176 -0.46 -8.32 -17.29
CA HIS A 176 -1.32 -7.62 -16.35
C HIS A 176 -1.65 -6.19 -16.79
N LYS A 177 -0.72 -5.49 -17.47
CA LYS A 177 -1.04 -4.17 -18.04
C LYS A 177 -2.05 -4.30 -19.18
N LEU A 178 -1.89 -5.27 -20.08
CA LEU A 178 -2.80 -5.55 -21.18
C LEU A 178 -4.22 -5.86 -20.68
N ASP A 179 -4.36 -6.66 -19.61
CA ASP A 179 -5.65 -6.98 -18.98
C ASP A 179 -6.38 -5.77 -18.41
N ASN A 180 -5.63 -4.75 -17.96
CA ASN A 180 -6.18 -3.56 -17.34
C ASN A 180 -6.46 -2.42 -18.35
N LEU A 181 -6.02 -2.55 -19.61
CA LEU A 181 -6.30 -1.56 -20.65
C LEU A 181 -7.75 -1.64 -21.12
N GLY A 182 -8.38 -0.49 -21.27
CA GLY A 182 -9.74 -0.39 -21.76
C GLY A 182 -9.84 -0.60 -23.28
N ARG A 183 -11.04 -0.94 -23.77
CA ARG A 183 -11.32 -1.07 -25.23
C ARG A 183 -11.08 0.20 -26.05
N ALA A 184 -10.96 1.35 -25.39
CA ALA A 184 -10.65 2.63 -26.02
C ALA A 184 -9.15 2.78 -26.38
N GLU A 185 -8.29 1.97 -25.77
CA GLU A 185 -6.83 2.09 -25.86
C GLU A 185 -6.25 1.07 -26.85
N ARG A 186 -6.93 0.87 -27.99
CA ARG A 186 -6.58 -0.20 -28.96
C ARG A 186 -5.13 -0.14 -29.43
N SER A 187 -4.62 1.05 -29.72
CA SER A 187 -3.22 1.22 -30.16
C SER A 187 -2.21 0.75 -29.10
N GLN A 188 -2.47 1.03 -27.82
CA GLN A 188 -1.64 0.56 -26.72
C GLN A 188 -1.78 -0.95 -26.52
N GLN A 189 -2.99 -1.49 -26.63
CA GLN A 189 -3.23 -2.93 -26.56
C GLN A 189 -2.47 -3.67 -27.67
N THR A 190 -2.52 -3.19 -28.91
CA THR A 190 -1.76 -3.76 -30.02
C THR A 190 -0.27 -3.67 -29.78
N MET A 191 0.25 -2.52 -29.31
CA MET A 191 1.68 -2.36 -29.01
C MET A 191 2.18 -3.35 -27.94
N LEU A 192 1.43 -3.52 -26.85
CA LEU A 192 1.74 -4.50 -25.81
C LEU A 192 1.63 -5.94 -26.34
N ALA A 193 0.61 -6.23 -27.15
CA ALA A 193 0.42 -7.56 -27.73
C ALA A 193 1.53 -7.94 -28.73
N THR A 194 2.00 -6.99 -29.53
CA THR A 194 3.17 -7.18 -30.41
C THR A 194 4.41 -7.49 -29.59
N TRP A 195 4.66 -6.72 -28.53
CA TRP A 195 5.82 -6.97 -27.67
C TRP A 195 5.74 -8.32 -26.94
N LEU A 196 4.58 -8.68 -26.41
CA LEU A 196 4.35 -10.01 -25.82
C LEU A 196 4.57 -11.14 -26.83
N THR A 197 4.15 -10.95 -28.09
CA THR A 197 4.39 -11.90 -29.17
C THR A 197 5.89 -12.09 -29.41
N GLU A 198 6.67 -11.01 -29.45
CA GLU A 198 8.14 -11.09 -29.56
C GLU A 198 8.75 -11.86 -28.39
N LEU A 199 8.30 -11.62 -27.15
CA LEU A 199 8.76 -12.35 -25.96
C LEU A 199 8.44 -13.85 -26.02
N TYR A 200 7.22 -14.23 -26.45
CA TYR A 200 6.86 -15.63 -26.61
C TYR A 200 7.69 -16.32 -27.70
N LEU A 201 7.93 -15.65 -28.83
CA LEU A 201 8.77 -16.20 -29.91
C LEU A 201 10.22 -16.38 -29.46
N ASP A 202 10.78 -15.44 -28.70
CA ASP A 202 12.12 -15.56 -28.13
C ASP A 202 12.21 -16.72 -27.12
N GLN A 203 11.20 -16.91 -26.27
CA GLN A 203 11.12 -18.07 -25.36
C GLN A 203 11.07 -19.40 -26.12
N ILE A 204 10.25 -19.49 -27.17
CA ILE A 204 10.16 -20.69 -28.01
C ILE A 204 11.52 -20.97 -28.69
N ASN A 205 12.19 -19.93 -29.21
CA ASN A 205 13.51 -20.08 -29.82
C ASN A 205 14.55 -20.57 -28.81
N LYS A 206 14.59 -19.99 -27.61
CA LYS A 206 15.47 -20.43 -26.51
C LYS A 206 15.19 -21.88 -26.11
N ALA A 207 13.93 -22.27 -25.99
CA ALA A 207 13.53 -23.65 -25.70
C ALA A 207 13.94 -24.61 -26.82
N ALA A 208 13.83 -24.19 -28.09
CA ALA A 208 14.22 -24.99 -29.24
C ALA A 208 15.74 -25.18 -29.33
N GLU A 209 16.53 -24.15 -29.01
CA GLU A 209 17.98 -24.28 -28.90
C GLU A 209 18.39 -25.21 -27.75
N ALA A 210 17.72 -25.11 -26.59
CA ALA A 210 17.94 -26.04 -25.47
C ALA A 210 17.57 -27.50 -25.84
N ALA A 211 16.53 -27.69 -26.65
CA ALA A 211 16.12 -29.02 -27.13
C ALA A 211 17.13 -29.70 -28.05
N LYS A 212 18.01 -28.94 -28.71
CA LYS A 212 19.13 -29.53 -29.47
C LYS A 212 20.15 -30.22 -28.56
N ALA A 213 20.24 -29.83 -27.30
CA ALA A 213 21.13 -30.43 -26.31
C ALA A 213 20.47 -31.58 -25.53
N ASP A 214 19.16 -31.52 -25.26
CA ASP A 214 18.35 -32.60 -24.67
C ASP A 214 17.04 -32.79 -25.45
N ALA A 215 17.01 -33.78 -26.33
CA ALA A 215 15.91 -34.01 -27.26
C ALA A 215 14.58 -34.38 -26.58
N ALA A 216 14.62 -35.10 -25.45
CA ALA A 216 13.40 -35.59 -24.80
C ALA A 216 12.81 -34.57 -23.82
N GLY A 217 13.66 -33.86 -23.06
CA GLY A 217 13.24 -32.79 -22.17
C GLY A 217 12.87 -31.52 -22.93
N GLY A 218 13.65 -31.16 -23.94
CA GLY A 218 13.45 -29.91 -24.68
C GLY A 218 12.23 -29.93 -25.60
N ALA A 219 11.84 -31.07 -26.18
CA ALA A 219 10.61 -31.17 -26.96
C ALA A 219 9.36 -30.82 -26.12
N LYS A 220 9.34 -31.25 -24.86
CA LYS A 220 8.26 -30.90 -23.91
C LYS A 220 8.28 -29.41 -23.55
N GLY A 221 9.47 -28.82 -23.37
CA GLY A 221 9.62 -27.39 -23.09
C GLY A 221 9.11 -26.52 -24.24
N VAL A 222 9.48 -26.85 -25.48
CA VAL A 222 8.99 -26.16 -26.68
C VAL A 222 7.48 -26.29 -26.81
N GLU A 223 6.91 -27.47 -26.58
CA GLU A 223 5.47 -27.69 -26.65
C GLU A 223 4.71 -26.91 -25.57
N ALA A 224 5.25 -26.81 -24.36
CA ALA A 224 4.68 -25.99 -23.29
C ALA A 224 4.67 -24.50 -23.64
N CYS A 225 5.81 -23.93 -24.08
CA CYS A 225 5.89 -22.53 -24.51
C CYS A 225 4.96 -22.24 -25.70
N ALA A 226 4.88 -23.16 -26.66
CA ALA A 226 3.97 -23.04 -27.79
C ALA A 226 2.50 -23.09 -27.37
N GLN A 227 2.16 -23.90 -26.35
CA GLN A 227 0.80 -23.95 -25.83
C GLN A 227 0.41 -22.67 -25.09
N GLU A 228 1.31 -22.11 -24.27
CA GLU A 228 1.10 -20.80 -23.63
C GLU A 228 0.87 -19.71 -24.66
N PHE A 229 1.71 -19.65 -25.71
CA PHE A 229 1.55 -18.69 -26.79
C PHE A 229 0.22 -18.87 -27.55
N ARG A 230 -0.21 -20.10 -27.81
CA ARG A 230 -1.51 -20.38 -28.42
C ARG A 230 -2.67 -19.89 -27.55
N ASN A 231 -2.58 -20.08 -26.23
CA ASN A 231 -3.60 -19.59 -25.31
C ASN A 231 -3.66 -18.05 -25.33
N PHE A 232 -2.50 -17.39 -25.29
CA PHE A 232 -2.40 -15.93 -25.43
C PHE A 232 -3.05 -15.42 -26.73
N LEU A 233 -2.72 -16.02 -27.88
CA LEU A 233 -3.33 -15.62 -29.15
C LEU A 233 -4.85 -15.86 -29.19
N ALA A 234 -5.34 -16.91 -28.55
CA ALA A 234 -6.78 -17.17 -28.45
C ALA A 234 -7.48 -16.07 -27.63
N ASP A 235 -6.90 -15.68 -26.49
CA ASP A 235 -7.46 -14.70 -25.56
C ASP A 235 -7.44 -13.27 -26.14
N TYR A 236 -6.42 -12.91 -26.92
CA TYR A 236 -6.24 -11.57 -27.49
C TYR A 236 -6.40 -11.51 -29.02
N SER A 237 -7.05 -12.50 -29.64
CA SER A 237 -7.27 -12.58 -31.10
C SER A 237 -7.83 -11.27 -31.69
N ALA A 238 -8.81 -10.66 -31.03
CA ALA A 238 -9.42 -9.40 -31.45
C ALA A 238 -8.47 -8.18 -31.43
N VAL A 239 -7.37 -8.23 -30.70
CA VAL A 239 -6.36 -7.15 -30.63
C VAL A 239 -5.25 -7.36 -31.67
N VAL A 240 -5.02 -8.62 -32.05
CA VAL A 240 -3.96 -9.05 -32.98
C VAL A 240 -4.47 -9.16 -34.42
N ASP A 241 -5.79 -9.20 -34.64
CA ASP A 241 -6.40 -9.26 -35.98
C ASP A 241 -6.37 -7.93 -36.75
N GLU A 242 -6.04 -8.02 -38.05
CA GLU A 242 -5.90 -6.89 -39.00
C GLU A 242 -7.19 -6.05 -39.17
N ALA A 243 -8.36 -6.66 -38.94
CA ALA A 243 -9.67 -6.00 -39.10
C ALA A 243 -9.99 -5.00 -37.96
N THR A 244 -9.24 -5.04 -36.85
CA THR A 244 -9.48 -4.25 -35.63
C THR A 244 -8.35 -3.27 -35.30
N THR A 245 -7.25 -3.29 -36.05
CA THR A 245 -6.05 -2.45 -35.88
C THR A 245 -6.11 -1.06 -36.56
N VAL A 246 -7.29 -0.60 -37.00
CA VAL A 246 -7.49 0.74 -37.62
C VAL A 246 -8.23 1.70 -36.69
#